data_AF-A0A1H3Q3U2-F1
#
_entry.id   AF-A0A1H3Q3U2-F1
#
_cell.length_a   1.000
_cell.length_b   1.000
_cell.length_c   1.000
_cell.angle_alpha   90.00
_cell.angle_beta   90.00
_cell.angle_gamma   90.00
#
_symmetry.space_group_name_H-M   'P 1'
#
loop_
_entity.id
_entity.type
_entity.pdbx_description
1 polymer ?
#
loop_
_entity_poly.entity_id
_entity_poly.type
_entity_poly.pdbx_seq_one_letter_code
_entity_poly.pdbx_strand_id
1 'polypeptide(L)'
;MRNIWDTSSKKLEDLTDEMVVFAENKLGVKLPKSYIDLCKIQNGGYLIYDAYPTSVPTGWAEDHVSVNYINGIGEKGILSSAYYIEEWELPKDILLLCGDGHWWIALDYRHTKENPPILYIDLEWEEDIFILELAPDFETLINGLFVYEYEEN
;
A
#
# COMPACT_ATOMS: atom_id res chain seq x y z
N MET A 1 -10.07 9.53 10.58
CA MET A 1 -8.69 9.22 10.18
C MET A 1 -7.74 10.26 10.77
N ARG A 2 -6.60 9.85 11.34
CA ARG A 2 -5.56 10.77 11.83
C ARG A 2 -4.63 11.19 10.68
N ASN A 3 -4.02 12.38 10.75
CA ASN A 3 -3.00 12.76 9.77
C ASN A 3 -1.69 12.04 10.12
N ILE A 4 -1.20 11.20 9.20
CA ILE A 4 0.07 10.46 9.32
C ILE A 4 1.07 10.83 8.22
N TRP A 5 0.74 11.81 7.38
CA TRP A 5 1.55 12.21 6.24
C TRP A 5 2.74 13.06 6.67
N ASP A 6 3.90 12.80 6.09
CA ASP A 6 5.01 13.75 6.13
C ASP A 6 4.68 14.94 5.23
N THR A 7 4.49 16.11 5.86
CA THR A 7 4.10 17.35 5.18
C THR A 7 5.12 17.89 4.17
N SER A 8 6.36 17.39 4.20
CA SER A 8 7.40 17.76 3.22
C SER A 8 7.34 16.92 1.92
N SER A 9 6.52 15.87 1.90
CA SER A 9 6.47 14.91 0.81
C SER A 9 5.77 15.43 -0.44
N LYS A 10 6.22 14.93 -1.60
CA LYS A 10 5.46 15.10 -2.85
C LYS A 10 4.16 14.32 -2.76
N LYS A 11 3.06 14.97 -3.11
CA LYS A 11 1.71 14.41 -3.16
C LYS A 11 1.11 14.55 -4.55
N LEU A 12 0.05 13.79 -4.83
CA LEU A 12 -0.80 14.03 -6.00
C LEU A 12 -1.70 15.25 -5.77
N GLU A 13 -2.48 15.60 -6.79
CA GLU A 13 -3.54 16.60 -6.66
C GLU A 13 -4.56 16.19 -5.60
N ASP A 14 -5.17 17.20 -4.97
CA ASP A 14 -6.12 16.98 -3.88
C ASP A 14 -7.29 16.13 -4.38
N LEU A 15 -7.65 15.12 -3.59
CA LEU A 15 -8.62 14.11 -4.00
C LEU A 15 -10.05 14.69 -4.03
N THR A 16 -10.74 14.52 -5.16
CA THR A 16 -12.17 14.82 -5.29
C THR A 16 -13.01 13.53 -5.29
N ASP A 17 -14.30 13.66 -5.00
CA ASP A 17 -15.21 12.51 -5.02
C ASP A 17 -15.37 11.93 -6.44
N GLU A 18 -15.28 12.77 -7.48
CA GLU A 18 -15.30 12.32 -8.88
C GLU A 18 -14.09 11.46 -9.23
N MET A 19 -12.91 11.78 -8.71
CA MET A 19 -11.71 10.98 -8.90
C MET A 19 -11.86 9.59 -8.26
N VAL A 20 -12.47 9.51 -7.08
CA VAL A 20 -12.77 8.24 -6.41
C VAL A 20 -13.74 7.41 -7.24
N VAL A 21 -14.86 8.00 -7.68
CA VAL A 21 -15.86 7.32 -8.52
C VAL A 21 -15.22 6.83 -9.82
N PHE A 22 -14.39 7.65 -10.46
CA PHE A 22 -13.67 7.27 -11.66
C PHE A 22 -12.73 6.08 -11.42
N ALA A 23 -11.93 6.14 -10.35
CA ALA A 23 -10.99 5.07 -10.00
C ALA A 23 -11.71 3.75 -9.71
N GLU A 24 -12.75 3.76 -8.87
CA GLU A 24 -13.55 2.57 -8.56
C GLU A 24 -14.17 1.95 -9.82
N ASN A 25 -14.73 2.78 -10.71
CA ASN A 25 -15.33 2.30 -11.97
C ASN A 25 -14.27 1.71 -12.92
N LYS A 26 -13.10 2.34 -13.03
CA LYS A 26 -12.00 1.88 -13.88
C LYS A 26 -11.42 0.56 -13.37
N LEU A 27 -11.31 0.42 -12.05
CA LEU A 27 -10.74 -0.77 -11.40
C LEU A 27 -11.78 -1.89 -11.18
N GLY A 28 -13.08 -1.58 -11.22
CA GLY A 28 -14.15 -2.54 -10.98
C GLY A 28 -14.24 -3.01 -9.52
N VAL A 29 -13.82 -2.18 -8.56
CA VAL A 29 -13.79 -2.49 -7.11
C VAL A 29 -14.26 -1.29 -6.29
N LYS A 30 -14.60 -1.55 -5.02
CA LYS A 30 -14.81 -0.53 -4.00
C LYS A 30 -13.58 -0.36 -3.13
N LEU A 31 -13.04 0.86 -3.12
CA LEU A 31 -11.84 1.17 -2.33
C LEU A 31 -12.21 1.22 -0.83
N PRO A 32 -11.30 0.82 0.08
CA PRO A 32 -11.57 0.93 1.50
C PRO A 32 -11.91 2.37 1.89
N LYS A 33 -12.97 2.55 2.68
CA LYS A 33 -13.36 3.88 3.15
C LYS A 33 -12.22 4.59 3.89
N SER A 34 -11.47 3.83 4.71
CA SER A 34 -10.30 4.32 5.46
C SER A 34 -9.19 4.83 4.52
N TYR A 35 -8.97 4.17 3.38
CA TYR A 35 -8.01 4.62 2.38
C TYR A 35 -8.45 5.92 1.70
N ILE A 36 -9.72 6.01 1.30
CA ILE A 36 -10.29 7.25 0.73
C ILE A 36 -10.19 8.40 1.75
N ASP A 37 -10.58 8.17 2.99
CA ASP A 37 -10.53 9.18 4.06
C ASP A 37 -9.08 9.68 4.29
N LEU A 38 -8.10 8.79 4.20
CA LEU A 38 -6.68 9.16 4.30
C LEU A 38 -6.23 9.99 3.09
N CYS A 39 -6.59 9.57 1.87
CA CYS A 39 -6.25 10.29 0.64
C CYS A 39 -6.95 11.66 0.52
N LYS A 40 -8.09 11.86 1.20
CA LYS A 40 -8.73 13.18 1.35
C LYS A 40 -7.95 14.16 2.22
N ILE A 41 -7.14 13.66 3.16
CA ILE A 41 -6.21 14.51 3.94
C ILE A 41 -5.02 14.92 3.05
N GLN A 42 -4.43 13.94 2.37
CA GLN A 42 -3.41 14.16 1.35
C GLN A 42 -3.38 12.94 0.41
N ASN A 43 -3.37 13.19 -0.89
CA ASN A 43 -3.52 12.15 -1.90
C ASN A 43 -2.17 11.47 -2.24
N GLY A 44 -1.67 10.67 -1.31
CA GLY A 44 -0.40 9.96 -1.43
C GLY A 44 0.81 10.77 -0.97
N GLY A 45 1.93 10.08 -0.77
CA GLY A 45 3.19 10.65 -0.29
C GLY A 45 3.84 9.79 0.79
N TYR A 46 4.85 10.36 1.45
CA TYR A 46 5.57 9.68 2.53
C TYR A 46 4.82 9.78 3.86
N LEU A 47 5.04 8.79 4.71
CA LEU A 47 4.44 8.68 6.03
C LEU A 47 5.43 9.09 7.14
N ILE A 48 4.89 9.52 8.28
CA ILE A 48 5.66 9.76 9.50
C ILE A 48 6.06 8.42 10.16
N TYR A 49 5.17 7.42 10.06
CA TYR A 49 5.37 6.07 10.57
C TYR A 49 5.65 5.15 9.38
N ASP A 50 6.81 4.53 9.36
CA ASP A 50 7.41 3.95 8.16
C ASP A 50 7.58 2.43 8.22
N ALA A 51 7.09 1.77 9.27
CA ALA A 51 7.16 0.33 9.41
C ALA A 51 5.86 -0.29 9.94
N TYR A 52 5.63 -1.55 9.56
CA TYR A 52 4.52 -2.39 10.05
C TYR A 52 5.05 -3.73 10.57
N PRO A 53 4.61 -4.19 11.75
CA PRO A 53 5.17 -5.38 12.37
C PRO A 53 4.75 -6.67 11.65
N THR A 54 5.63 -7.67 11.63
CA THR A 54 5.37 -9.03 11.16
C THR A 54 5.72 -10.04 12.25
N SER A 55 5.02 -11.17 12.27
CA SER A 55 5.32 -12.28 13.20
C SER A 55 6.26 -13.34 12.60
N VAL A 56 6.66 -13.13 11.34
CA VAL A 56 7.56 -14.00 10.58
C VAL A 56 8.62 -13.13 9.90
N PRO A 57 9.85 -13.64 9.73
CA PRO A 57 10.89 -12.95 8.96
C PRO A 57 10.47 -12.74 7.52
N THR A 58 10.93 -11.65 6.94
CA THR A 58 10.74 -11.26 5.53
C THR A 58 12.08 -10.83 4.93
N GLY A 59 12.13 -10.62 3.60
CA GLY A 59 13.35 -10.12 2.95
C GLY A 59 13.75 -8.72 3.43
N TRP A 60 12.82 -8.01 4.08
CA TRP A 60 13.06 -6.70 4.67
C TRP A 60 13.71 -6.78 6.06
N ALA A 61 13.06 -7.45 7.01
CA ALA A 61 13.55 -7.63 8.38
C ALA A 61 12.89 -8.84 9.08
N GLU A 62 13.40 -9.17 10.27
CA GLU A 62 12.96 -10.31 11.09
C GLU A 62 11.54 -10.13 11.68
N ASP A 63 11.13 -8.89 11.94
CA ASP A 63 9.92 -8.58 12.72
C ASP A 63 9.07 -7.42 12.15
N HIS A 64 9.42 -6.90 10.97
CA HIS A 64 8.65 -5.84 10.31
C HIS A 64 8.93 -5.75 8.80
N VAL A 65 8.11 -4.95 8.14
CA VAL A 65 8.30 -4.50 6.75
C VAL A 65 8.18 -2.98 6.66
N SER A 66 8.79 -2.37 5.64
CA SER A 66 8.67 -0.94 5.38
C SER A 66 7.33 -0.56 4.76
N VAL A 67 6.76 0.54 5.25
CA VAL A 67 5.59 1.23 4.72
C VAL A 67 5.87 2.74 4.71
N ASN A 68 6.98 3.14 4.12
CA ASN A 68 7.45 4.53 4.15
C ASN A 68 6.59 5.51 3.32
N TYR A 69 5.81 5.01 2.36
CA TYR A 69 4.90 5.83 1.56
C TYR A 69 3.62 5.07 1.22
N ILE A 70 2.57 5.81 0.84
CA ILE A 70 1.34 5.25 0.28
C ILE A 70 1.01 5.96 -1.02
N ASN A 71 0.75 5.19 -2.07
CA ASN A 71 0.25 5.68 -3.34
C ASN A 71 -1.12 6.31 -3.16
N GLY A 72 -1.32 7.47 -3.79
CA GLY A 72 -2.63 8.12 -3.86
C GLY A 72 -3.54 7.52 -4.93
N ILE A 73 -4.76 8.04 -4.99
CA ILE A 73 -5.75 7.74 -6.03
C ILE A 73 -5.49 8.65 -7.23
N GLY A 74 -5.03 8.06 -8.34
CA GLY A 74 -4.77 8.75 -9.59
C GLY A 74 -3.88 7.96 -10.54
N GLU A 75 -3.64 8.49 -11.75
CA GLU A 75 -2.86 7.82 -12.81
C GLU A 75 -1.39 7.56 -12.41
N LYS A 76 -0.80 8.43 -11.59
CA LYS A 76 0.55 8.25 -11.02
C LYS A 76 0.55 7.55 -9.65
N GLY A 77 -0.60 7.02 -9.23
CA GLY A 77 -0.77 6.26 -7.99
C GLY A 77 -1.35 4.88 -8.29
N ILE A 78 -2.39 4.46 -7.56
CA ILE A 78 -2.92 3.10 -7.67
C ILE A 78 -3.45 2.72 -9.07
N LEU A 79 -3.79 3.69 -9.94
CA LEU A 79 -4.22 3.37 -11.30
C LEU A 79 -3.06 2.91 -12.21
N SER A 80 -1.81 3.12 -11.78
CA SER A 80 -0.64 2.56 -12.46
C SER A 80 -0.38 1.09 -12.09
N SER A 81 -1.11 0.50 -11.13
CA SER A 81 -0.88 -0.86 -10.65
C SER A 81 -0.85 -1.89 -11.78
N ALA A 82 -1.73 -1.76 -12.78
CA ALA A 82 -1.81 -2.70 -13.89
C ALA A 82 -0.50 -2.81 -14.70
N TYR A 83 0.21 -1.68 -14.87
CA TYR A 83 1.50 -1.65 -15.55
C TYR A 83 2.55 -2.45 -14.77
N TYR A 84 2.67 -2.20 -13.46
CA TYR A 84 3.63 -2.88 -12.60
C TYR A 84 3.30 -4.35 -12.39
N ILE A 85 2.01 -4.70 -12.30
CA ILE A 85 1.57 -6.10 -12.21
C ILE A 85 2.00 -6.89 -13.46
N GLU A 86 1.93 -6.28 -14.64
CA GLU A 86 2.40 -6.91 -15.88
C GLU A 86 3.93 -6.97 -15.94
N GLU A 87 4.61 -5.87 -15.65
CA GLU A 87 6.08 -5.77 -15.71
C GLU A 87 6.77 -6.76 -14.76
N TRP A 88 6.23 -6.93 -13.55
CA TRP A 88 6.84 -7.75 -12.49
C TRP A 88 6.15 -9.10 -12.30
N GLU A 89 5.27 -9.50 -13.21
CA GLU A 89 4.52 -10.76 -13.18
C GLU A 89 3.80 -11.03 -11.84
N LEU A 90 3.28 -9.97 -11.22
CA LEU A 90 2.61 -10.03 -9.91
C LEU A 90 1.26 -10.75 -10.00
N PRO A 91 0.69 -11.19 -8.86
CA PRO A 91 -0.69 -11.64 -8.82
C PRO A 91 -1.64 -10.58 -9.42
N LYS A 92 -2.56 -11.04 -10.28
CA LYS A 92 -3.62 -10.18 -10.83
C LYS A 92 -4.62 -9.81 -9.75
N ASP A 93 -5.43 -8.80 -10.03
CA ASP A 93 -6.50 -8.30 -9.15
C ASP A 93 -6.00 -7.79 -7.78
N ILE A 94 -4.82 -7.18 -7.75
CA ILE A 94 -4.30 -6.42 -6.60
C ILE A 94 -4.10 -4.94 -6.96
N LEU A 95 -4.03 -4.06 -5.96
CA LEU A 95 -3.66 -2.65 -6.15
C LEU A 95 -2.43 -2.29 -5.31
N LEU A 96 -1.40 -1.73 -5.94
CA LEU A 96 -0.11 -1.46 -5.31
C LEU A 96 -0.15 -0.15 -4.53
N LEU A 97 -0.01 -0.25 -3.20
CA LEU A 97 0.02 0.87 -2.28
C LEU A 97 1.44 1.39 -2.05
N CYS A 98 2.43 0.51 -1.97
CA CYS A 98 3.82 0.83 -1.68
C CYS A 98 4.71 -0.23 -2.32
N GLY A 99 5.99 0.07 -2.55
CA GLY A 99 6.98 -0.84 -3.13
C GLY A 99 8.02 -0.13 -3.98
N ASP A 100 9.05 -0.85 -4.39
CA ASP A 100 10.18 -0.32 -5.17
C ASP A 100 10.56 -1.18 -6.39
N GLY A 101 9.88 -2.31 -6.59
CA GLY A 101 10.19 -3.29 -7.63
C GLY A 101 10.73 -4.61 -7.08
N HIS A 102 11.33 -4.61 -5.89
CA HIS A 102 11.80 -5.84 -5.22
C HIS A 102 10.72 -6.41 -4.29
N TRP A 103 9.96 -5.51 -3.67
CA TRP A 103 8.82 -5.86 -2.82
C TRP A 103 7.65 -4.90 -3.05
N TRP A 104 6.46 -5.33 -2.66
CA TRP A 104 5.23 -4.57 -2.81
C TRP A 104 4.30 -4.78 -1.61
N ILE A 105 3.59 -3.70 -1.24
CA ILE A 105 2.41 -3.77 -0.37
C ILE A 105 1.17 -3.47 -1.19
N ALA A 106 0.15 -4.31 -1.09
CA ALA A 106 -0.99 -4.25 -1.99
C ALA A 106 -2.34 -4.55 -1.30
N LEU A 107 -3.41 -3.96 -1.83
CA LEU A 107 -4.79 -4.36 -1.55
C LEU A 107 -5.13 -5.61 -2.38
N ASP A 108 -5.62 -6.68 -1.74
CA ASP A 108 -5.90 -7.95 -2.42
C ASP A 108 -7.38 -8.15 -2.79
N TYR A 109 -7.72 -7.85 -4.04
CA TYR A 109 -9.08 -8.04 -4.58
C TYR A 109 -9.26 -9.37 -5.32
N ARG A 110 -8.34 -10.33 -5.18
CA ARG A 110 -8.48 -11.66 -5.83
C ARG A 110 -9.74 -12.41 -5.39
N HIS A 111 -10.19 -12.16 -4.16
CA HIS A 111 -11.32 -12.89 -3.55
C HIS A 111 -12.45 -11.99 -3.04
N THR A 112 -12.33 -10.66 -3.18
CA THR A 112 -13.35 -9.69 -2.79
C THR A 112 -13.39 -8.51 -3.75
N LYS A 113 -14.46 -7.72 -3.69
CA LYS A 113 -14.59 -6.45 -4.41
C LYS A 113 -14.72 -5.25 -3.48
N GLU A 114 -14.67 -5.46 -2.17
CA GLU A 114 -14.76 -4.42 -1.14
C GLU A 114 -13.97 -4.84 0.10
N ASN A 115 -13.35 -3.87 0.79
CA ASN A 115 -12.56 -4.04 2.02
C ASN A 115 -11.61 -5.26 1.97
N PRO A 116 -10.67 -5.30 1.02
CA PRO A 116 -9.71 -6.39 0.91
C PRO A 116 -8.64 -6.36 2.02
N PRO A 117 -8.01 -7.52 2.28
CA PRO A 117 -6.82 -7.58 3.10
C PRO A 117 -5.62 -6.93 2.41
N ILE A 118 -4.55 -6.73 3.19
CA ILE A 118 -3.29 -6.16 2.76
C ILE A 118 -2.25 -7.27 2.63
N LEU A 119 -1.57 -7.32 1.49
CA LEU A 119 -0.45 -8.21 1.25
C LEU A 119 0.87 -7.46 1.34
N TYR A 120 1.89 -8.17 1.81
CA TYR A 120 3.29 -7.97 1.46
C TYR A 120 3.68 -9.03 0.43
N ILE A 121 4.36 -8.61 -0.62
CA ILE A 121 4.86 -9.47 -1.69
C ILE A 121 6.35 -9.20 -1.82
N ASP A 122 7.16 -10.23 -1.68
CA ASP A 122 8.60 -10.18 -1.83
C ASP A 122 9.00 -11.00 -3.05
N LEU A 123 9.66 -10.35 -4.02
CA LEU A 123 10.09 -10.99 -5.26
C LEU A 123 11.52 -11.54 -5.17
N GLU A 124 12.25 -11.22 -4.11
CA GLU A 124 13.65 -11.63 -3.92
C GLU A 124 13.83 -12.58 -2.73
N TRP A 125 12.72 -13.09 -2.19
CA TRP A 125 12.77 -14.05 -1.09
C TRP A 125 13.25 -15.43 -1.56
N GLU A 126 14.53 -15.71 -1.32
CA GLU A 126 15.18 -16.95 -1.77
C GLU A 126 15.05 -17.15 -3.29
N GLU A 127 14.38 -18.22 -3.74
CA GLU A 127 14.21 -18.58 -5.16
C GLU A 127 12.75 -18.45 -5.64
N ASP A 128 11.81 -18.06 -4.76
CA ASP A 128 10.37 -18.05 -5.03
C ASP A 128 9.70 -16.76 -4.53
N ILE A 129 8.57 -16.37 -5.14
CA ILE A 129 7.77 -15.24 -4.66
C ILE A 129 7.19 -15.58 -3.28
N PHE A 130 7.47 -14.74 -2.28
CA PHE A 130 6.88 -14.83 -0.95
C PHE A 130 5.70 -13.86 -0.81
N ILE A 131 4.56 -14.36 -0.32
CA ILE A 131 3.35 -13.56 -0.11
C ILE A 131 2.88 -13.75 1.33
N LEU A 132 2.71 -12.63 2.04
CA LEU A 132 2.25 -12.58 3.42
C LEU A 132 1.04 -11.65 3.52
N GLU A 133 -0.03 -12.09 4.19
CA GLU A 133 -1.09 -11.19 4.62
C GLU A 133 -0.59 -10.36 5.81
N LEU A 134 -0.45 -9.05 5.64
CA LEU A 134 -0.01 -8.12 6.69
C LEU A 134 -1.15 -7.74 7.63
N ALA A 135 -2.32 -7.45 7.05
CA ALA A 135 -3.46 -6.93 7.80
C ALA A 135 -4.77 -7.36 7.14
N PRO A 136 -5.84 -7.56 7.93
CA PRO A 136 -7.15 -7.94 7.40
C PRO A 136 -7.83 -6.82 6.60
N ASP A 137 -7.42 -5.57 6.80
CA ASP A 137 -7.93 -4.39 6.10
C ASP A 137 -6.94 -3.21 6.17
N PHE A 138 -7.20 -2.17 5.37
CA PHE A 138 -6.37 -0.96 5.32
C PHE A 138 -6.36 -0.18 6.64
N GLU A 139 -7.45 -0.17 7.40
CA GLU A 139 -7.50 0.57 8.66
C GLU A 139 -6.59 -0.05 9.71
N THR A 140 -6.56 -1.39 9.76
CA THR A 140 -5.68 -2.17 10.62
C THR A 140 -4.21 -1.96 10.27
N LEU A 141 -3.88 -1.90 8.97
CA LEU A 141 -2.52 -1.53 8.51
C LEU A 141 -2.11 -0.17 9.07
N ILE A 142 -2.89 0.88 8.78
CA ILE A 142 -2.55 2.26 9.14
C ILE A 142 -2.47 2.49 10.66
N ASN A 143 -3.30 1.79 11.43
CA ASN A 143 -3.29 1.88 12.88
C ASN A 143 -2.14 1.09 13.53
N GLY A 144 -1.56 0.09 12.83
CA GLY A 144 -0.43 -0.68 13.31
C GLY A 144 0.95 -0.12 12.93
N LEU A 145 1.00 0.98 12.15
CA LEU A 145 2.26 1.60 11.77
C LEU A 145 3.00 2.21 12.97
N PHE A 146 4.32 2.04 12.98
CA PHE A 146 5.23 2.64 13.96
C PHE A 146 6.44 3.28 13.26
N VAL A 147 7.22 4.07 14.01
CA VAL A 147 8.49 4.63 13.51
C VAL A 147 9.58 3.60 13.79
N TYR A 148 10.26 3.13 12.75
CA TYR A 148 11.44 2.30 12.92
C TYR A 148 12.69 3.19 13.03
N GLU A 149 13.34 3.17 14.18
CA GLU A 149 14.62 3.84 14.37
C GLU A 149 15.72 2.87 13.93
N TYR A 150 16.41 3.19 12.83
CA TYR A 150 17.64 2.48 12.47
C TYR A 150 18.65 2.69 13.60
N GLU A 151 19.08 1.63 14.26
CA GLU A 151 20.21 1.71 15.18
C GLU A 151 21.44 2.18 14.36
N GLU A 152 21.91 3.40 14.61
CA GLU A 152 23.18 3.89 14.08
C GLU A 152 24.29 3.00 14.64
N ASN A 153 24.82 2.09 13.81
CA ASN A 153 26.04 1.33 14.11
C ASN A 153 27.29 2.17 13.82
#